data_AF-A0A7K3ESA7-F1
#
_entry.id   AF-A0A7K3ESA7-F1
#
_cell.length_a   1.000
_cell.length_b   1.000
_cell.length_c   1.000
_cell.angle_alpha   90.00
_cell.angle_beta   90.00
_cell.angle_gamma   90.00
#
_symmetry.space_group_name_H-M   'P 1'
#
loop_
_entity.id
_entity.type
_entity.pdbx_description
1 polymer ?
#
loop_
_entity_poly.entity_id
_entity_poly.type
_entity_poly.pdbx_seq_one_letter_code
_entity_poly.pdbx_strand_id
1 'polypeptide(L)'
;MGGSVSRWRELPAGLHPSVHQLIVRLRTLKDRSGLSTLRLAVRTGYSAKSWQRYLNGRALPPAEAVRAICRVGGDDPAGLLALHEIAAERWAEGGPVPAESHEEPAAAPTRTAGDRRPYGRHLRVAVTAGAVVTVVSVSVALLLAVRLTEARAQLARERGDAVATTPATVTADLVPVIYTCRLERLDGRWYAGLSRTRDLLLSNTQVGLEVAEAQCLLRRAGTAPGDIDGIFGPKTRRAVERMQKQNGLIVNGVVDPPTWRALREADPK
;
A
#
# COMPACT_ATOMS: atom_id res chain seq x y z
N MET A 1 -2.04 -27.95 -13.02
CA MET A 1 -1.67 -27.58 -11.64
C MET A 1 -2.78 -26.75 -11.02
N GLY A 2 -3.46 -27.28 -9.99
CA GLY A 2 -4.56 -26.58 -9.31
C GLY A 2 -4.03 -25.52 -8.36
N GLY A 3 -4.25 -24.24 -8.68
CA GLY A 3 -3.99 -23.14 -7.76
C GLY A 3 -4.98 -23.20 -6.60
N SER A 4 -4.47 -23.50 -5.40
CA SER A 4 -5.23 -23.36 -4.16
C SER A 4 -5.61 -21.89 -4.01
N VAL A 5 -6.86 -21.54 -4.30
CA VAL A 5 -7.41 -20.23 -3.99
C VAL A 5 -7.50 -20.16 -2.46
N SER A 6 -6.50 -19.58 -1.80
CA SER A 6 -6.53 -19.38 -0.35
C SER A 6 -7.84 -18.69 0.02
N ARG A 7 -8.72 -19.36 0.77
CA ARG A 7 -9.98 -18.74 1.23
C ARG A 7 -9.64 -17.74 2.33
N TRP A 8 -9.40 -16.50 1.92
CA TRP A 8 -9.12 -15.40 2.85
C TRP A 8 -10.35 -15.05 3.69
N ARG A 9 -10.10 -14.63 4.94
CA ARG A 9 -11.13 -14.00 5.77
C ARG A 9 -11.51 -12.65 5.17
N GLU A 10 -12.79 -12.28 5.28
CA GLU A 10 -13.26 -10.95 4.90
C GLU A 10 -12.53 -9.85 5.68
N LEU A 11 -12.24 -8.76 4.98
CA LEU A 11 -11.58 -7.60 5.56
C LEU A 11 -12.59 -6.77 6.36
N PRO A 12 -12.17 -6.08 7.43
CA PRO A 12 -13.05 -5.21 8.21
C PRO A 12 -13.76 -4.17 7.32
N ALA A 13 -15.09 -4.05 7.46
CA ALA A 13 -15.93 -3.22 6.61
C ALA A 13 -15.65 -1.69 6.72
N GLY A 14 -15.02 -1.25 7.81
CA GLY A 14 -14.65 0.16 8.03
C GLY A 14 -13.29 0.56 7.47
N LEU A 15 -12.60 -0.31 6.75
CA LEU A 15 -11.27 0.02 6.20
C LEU A 15 -11.37 1.04 5.08
N HIS A 16 -10.49 2.04 5.11
CA HIS A 16 -10.35 2.99 4.02
C HIS A 16 -9.98 2.26 2.71
N PRO A 17 -10.53 2.67 1.54
CA PRO A 17 -10.30 1.99 0.26
C PRO A 17 -8.83 1.75 -0.10
N SER A 18 -7.96 2.73 0.12
CA SER A 18 -6.51 2.61 -0.14
C SER A 18 -5.85 1.50 0.71
N VAL A 19 -6.28 1.35 1.97
CA VAL A 19 -5.79 0.29 2.87
C VAL A 19 -6.31 -1.06 2.41
N HIS A 20 -7.59 -1.15 2.06
CA HIS A 20 -8.18 -2.36 1.52
C HIS A 20 -7.43 -2.82 0.25
N GLN A 21 -7.15 -1.89 -0.68
CA GLN A 21 -6.41 -2.16 -1.91
C GLN A 21 -5.00 -2.70 -1.64
N LEU A 22 -4.27 -2.08 -0.70
CA LEU A 22 -2.95 -2.55 -0.28
C LEU A 22 -3.01 -4.01 0.21
N ILE A 23 -3.95 -4.32 1.11
CA ILE A 23 -4.06 -5.66 1.69
C ILE A 23 -4.44 -6.70 0.64
N VAL A 24 -5.34 -6.36 -0.29
CA VAL A 24 -5.71 -7.26 -1.40
C VAL A 24 -4.50 -7.54 -2.29
N ARG A 25 -3.71 -6.54 -2.67
CA ARG A 25 -2.50 -6.73 -3.47
C ARG A 25 -1.48 -7.62 -2.75
N LEU A 26 -1.30 -7.46 -1.43
CA LEU A 26 -0.44 -8.32 -0.62
C LEU A 26 -0.95 -9.77 -0.55
N ARG A 27 -2.27 -9.99 -0.45
CA ARG A 27 -2.88 -11.33 -0.52
C ARG A 27 -2.62 -11.99 -1.87
N THR A 28 -2.79 -11.25 -2.97
CA THR A 28 -2.47 -11.74 -4.32
C THR A 28 -1.01 -12.14 -4.45
N LEU A 29 -0.09 -11.32 -3.94
CA LEU A 29 1.35 -11.64 -3.92
C LEU A 29 1.62 -12.96 -3.18
N LYS A 30 1.03 -13.12 -1.99
CA LYS A 30 1.18 -14.35 -1.24
C LYS A 30 0.61 -15.55 -1.98
N ASP A 31 -0.59 -15.46 -2.55
CA ASP A 31 -1.22 -16.59 -3.23
C ASP A 31 -0.42 -17.04 -4.45
N ARG A 32 0.08 -16.09 -5.25
CA ARG A 32 0.98 -16.39 -6.38
C ARG A 32 2.29 -17.05 -5.93
N SER A 33 2.81 -16.71 -4.76
CA SER A 33 4.03 -17.33 -4.23
C SER A 33 3.85 -18.82 -3.87
N GLY A 34 2.61 -19.30 -3.73
CA GLY A 34 2.31 -20.66 -3.28
C GLY A 34 2.76 -20.97 -1.84
N LEU A 35 3.27 -19.98 -1.10
CA LEU A 35 3.78 -20.17 0.25
C LEU A 35 2.65 -20.20 1.29
N SER A 36 2.77 -21.13 2.24
CA SER A 36 2.02 -21.05 3.49
C SER A 36 2.44 -19.80 4.26
N THR A 37 1.53 -19.23 5.08
CA THR A 37 1.84 -18.05 5.90
C THR A 37 3.04 -18.28 6.83
N LEU A 38 3.19 -19.51 7.34
CA LEU A 38 4.34 -19.89 8.15
C LEU A 38 5.66 -19.85 7.35
N ARG A 39 5.65 -20.32 6.10
CA ARG A 39 6.85 -20.28 5.25
C ARG A 39 7.19 -18.88 4.80
N LEU A 40 6.18 -18.04 4.53
CA LEU A 40 6.36 -16.60 4.27
C LEU A 40 7.01 -15.90 5.47
N ALA A 41 6.53 -16.18 6.68
CA ALA A 41 7.09 -15.66 7.93
C ALA A 41 8.60 -15.95 8.05
N VAL A 42 9.00 -17.21 7.88
CA VAL A 42 10.42 -17.61 7.92
C VAL A 42 11.25 -16.88 6.86
N ARG A 43 10.77 -16.75 5.62
CA ARG A 43 11.53 -16.10 4.52
C ARG A 43 11.64 -14.58 4.64
N THR A 44 10.75 -13.95 5.41
CA THR A 44 10.68 -12.50 5.53
C THR A 44 11.18 -11.97 6.88
N GLY A 45 11.44 -12.85 7.85
CA GLY A 45 11.87 -12.47 9.19
C GLY A 45 10.76 -11.94 10.09
N TYR A 46 9.51 -12.01 9.67
CA TYR A 46 8.33 -11.63 10.47
C TYR A 46 7.65 -12.86 11.07
N SER A 47 6.92 -12.69 12.17
CA SER A 47 6.10 -13.78 12.72
C SER A 47 4.88 -14.09 11.84
N ALA A 48 4.42 -15.35 11.85
CA ALA A 48 3.19 -15.75 11.16
C ALA A 48 1.95 -14.99 11.68
N LYS A 49 1.93 -14.64 12.97
CA LYS A 49 0.88 -13.84 13.60
C LYS A 49 0.86 -12.40 13.08
N SER A 50 2.02 -11.79 12.87
CA SER A 50 2.16 -10.46 12.26
C SER A 50 1.61 -10.47 10.83
N TRP A 51 2.03 -11.44 10.02
CA TRP A 51 1.51 -11.62 8.66
C TRP A 51 0.01 -11.84 8.63
N GLN A 52 -0.52 -12.67 9.54
CA GLN A 52 -1.95 -12.90 9.65
C GLN A 52 -2.70 -11.61 10.02
N ARG A 53 -2.14 -10.75 10.88
CA ARG A 53 -2.75 -9.47 11.24
C ARG A 53 -2.79 -8.52 10.04
N TYR A 54 -1.66 -8.39 9.32
CA TYR A 54 -1.55 -7.53 8.13
C TYR A 54 -2.45 -7.98 7.00
N LEU A 55 -2.36 -9.26 6.64
CA LEU A 55 -3.16 -9.84 5.56
C LEU A 55 -4.65 -9.93 5.92
N ASN A 56 -5.06 -9.72 7.17
CA ASN A 56 -6.48 -9.61 7.54
C ASN A 56 -6.93 -8.18 7.82
N GLY A 57 -6.10 -7.17 7.53
CA GLY A 57 -6.44 -5.77 7.71
C GLY A 57 -6.67 -5.33 9.15
N ARG A 58 -6.10 -6.09 10.10
CA ARG A 58 -6.17 -5.75 11.54
C ARG A 58 -5.02 -4.87 12.00
N ALA A 59 -4.00 -4.70 11.15
CA ALA A 59 -2.94 -3.71 11.32
C ALA A 59 -2.39 -3.37 9.93
N LEU A 60 -1.94 -2.14 9.76
CA LEU A 60 -1.22 -1.76 8.56
C LEU A 60 0.17 -2.44 8.58
N PRO A 61 0.57 -3.16 7.50
CA PRO A 61 1.92 -3.70 7.41
C PRO A 61 2.94 -2.55 7.34
N PRO A 62 4.12 -2.66 7.98
CA PRO A 62 5.18 -1.68 7.76
C PRO A 62 5.73 -1.77 6.34
N ALA A 63 6.32 -0.68 5.83
CA ALA A 63 6.90 -0.63 4.48
C ALA A 63 7.93 -1.75 4.23
N GLU A 64 8.71 -2.11 5.24
CA GLU A 64 9.67 -3.23 5.15
C GLU A 64 8.99 -4.60 4.96
N ALA A 65 7.78 -4.80 5.50
CA ALA A 65 7.03 -6.03 5.24
C ALA A 65 6.56 -6.07 3.78
N VAL A 66 6.12 -4.93 3.24
CA VAL A 66 5.75 -4.79 1.82
C VAL A 66 6.94 -5.12 0.92
N ARG A 67 8.13 -4.57 1.22
CA ARG A 67 9.38 -4.92 0.51
C ARG A 67 9.70 -6.40 0.62
N ALA A 68 9.56 -6.98 1.82
CA ALA A 68 9.92 -8.37 2.06
C ALA A 68 9.06 -9.35 1.26
N ILE A 69 7.74 -9.15 1.19
CA ILE A 69 6.87 -10.05 0.41
C ILE A 69 7.06 -9.86 -1.11
N CYS A 70 7.32 -8.65 -1.59
CA CYS A 70 7.71 -8.41 -2.98
C CYS A 70 9.00 -9.14 -3.35
N ARG A 71 10.04 -9.06 -2.51
CA ARG A 71 11.30 -9.81 -2.70
C ARG A 71 11.09 -11.32 -2.74
N VAL A 72 10.19 -11.85 -1.90
CA VAL A 72 9.88 -13.29 -1.90
C VAL A 72 9.11 -13.71 -3.14
N GLY A 73 8.26 -12.83 -3.69
CA GLY A 73 7.51 -13.05 -4.92
C GLY A 73 8.29 -12.79 -6.20
N GLY A 74 9.43 -12.08 -6.13
CA GLY A 74 10.18 -11.63 -7.30
C GLY A 74 9.56 -10.41 -7.99
N ASP A 75 8.72 -9.65 -7.29
CA ASP A 75 8.05 -8.44 -7.80
C ASP A 75 8.81 -7.17 -7.37
N ASP A 76 8.78 -6.11 -8.20
CA ASP A 76 9.29 -4.78 -7.85
C ASP A 76 8.40 -4.10 -6.80
N PRO A 77 8.96 -3.65 -5.65
CA PRO A 77 8.16 -3.02 -4.60
C PRO A 77 7.70 -1.59 -4.89
N ALA A 78 8.25 -0.88 -5.89
CA ALA A 78 8.06 0.57 -6.05
C ALA A 78 6.58 1.01 -6.07
N GLY A 79 5.77 0.41 -6.94
CA GLY A 79 4.35 0.74 -7.05
C GLY A 79 3.54 0.39 -5.80
N LEU A 80 3.91 -0.68 -5.09
CA LEU A 80 3.20 -1.12 -3.89
C LEU A 80 3.59 -0.28 -2.67
N LEU A 81 4.80 0.27 -2.64
CA LEU A 81 5.25 1.23 -1.63
C LEU A 81 4.56 2.59 -1.79
N ALA A 82 4.38 3.09 -3.00
CA ALA A 82 3.58 4.30 -3.23
C ALA A 82 2.13 4.14 -2.73
N LEU A 83 1.52 2.96 -2.98
CA LEU A 83 0.19 2.65 -2.44
C LEU A 83 0.21 2.53 -0.91
N HIS A 84 1.30 2.01 -0.33
CA HIS A 84 1.48 1.90 1.12
C HIS A 84 1.54 3.26 1.80
N GLU A 85 2.24 4.24 1.22
CA GLU A 85 2.30 5.61 1.74
C GLU A 85 0.91 6.24 1.84
N ILE A 86 0.14 6.18 0.75
CA ILE A 86 -1.25 6.65 0.74
C ILE A 86 -2.09 5.89 1.78
N ALA A 87 -1.93 4.57 1.89
CA ALA A 87 -2.65 3.77 2.88
C ALA A 87 -2.27 4.14 4.32
N ALA A 88 -1.01 4.50 4.57
CA ALA A 88 -0.50 4.87 5.89
C ALA A 88 -1.09 6.19 6.39
N GLU A 89 -1.17 7.20 5.52
CA GLU A 89 -1.84 8.47 5.81
C GLU A 89 -3.30 8.26 6.21
N ARG A 90 -4.05 7.48 5.41
CA ARG A 90 -5.47 7.23 5.66
C ARG A 90 -5.74 6.34 6.86
N TRP A 91 -4.80 5.45 7.17
CA TRP A 91 -4.86 4.65 8.40
C TRP A 91 -4.67 5.52 9.63
N ALA A 92 -3.78 6.53 9.55
CA ALA A 92 -3.56 7.48 10.64
C ALA A 92 -4.75 8.43 10.85
N GLU A 93 -5.45 8.81 9.78
CA GLU A 93 -6.64 9.70 9.83
C GLU A 93 -7.86 9.06 10.52
N GLY A 94 -7.95 7.73 10.62
CA GLY A 94 -9.12 7.00 11.14
C GLY A 94 -8.90 6.16 12.40
N GLY A 95 -7.78 6.33 13.13
CA GLY A 95 -7.38 5.41 14.19
C GLY A 95 -8.16 5.52 15.52
N PRO A 96 -8.61 4.41 16.13
CA PRO A 96 -8.70 4.30 17.58
C PRO A 96 -7.30 4.33 18.23
N VAL A 97 -7.26 4.87 19.46
CA VAL A 97 -6.13 5.07 20.39
C VAL A 97 -5.11 3.92 20.43
N PRO A 98 -3.80 4.19 20.66
CA PRO A 98 -2.73 3.20 20.54
C PRO A 98 -2.87 2.12 21.61
N ALA A 99 -3.03 0.87 21.18
CA ALA A 99 -2.73 -0.27 22.04
C ALA A 99 -1.24 -0.60 21.90
N GLU A 100 -0.48 -0.07 22.86
CA GLU A 100 0.75 -0.62 23.42
C GLU A 100 1.95 -0.77 22.47
N SER A 101 2.84 0.21 22.59
CA SER A 101 4.27 0.04 22.44
C SER A 101 4.77 -1.12 23.29
N HIS A 102 4.99 -2.27 22.65
CA HIS A 102 5.97 -3.25 23.11
C HIS A 102 7.10 -3.32 22.09
N GLU A 103 8.16 -2.65 22.47
CA GLU A 103 9.53 -2.84 22.04
C GLU A 103 9.98 -4.26 22.38
N GLU A 104 10.36 -5.06 21.38
CA GLU A 104 11.29 -6.19 21.57
C GLU A 104 11.96 -6.57 20.22
N PRO A 105 13.27 -6.86 20.18
CA PRO A 105 14.19 -6.26 19.21
C PRO A 105 14.66 -7.19 18.10
N ALA A 106 15.26 -6.54 17.09
CA ALA A 106 16.08 -7.18 16.07
C ALA A 106 17.28 -7.90 16.69
N ALA A 107 17.32 -9.21 16.54
CA ALA A 107 18.49 -10.03 16.81
C ALA A 107 19.53 -9.88 15.69
N ALA A 108 20.74 -9.48 16.05
CA ALA A 108 21.99 -9.73 15.32
C ALA A 108 23.02 -10.30 16.33
N PRO A 109 24.02 -11.07 15.88
CA PRO A 109 24.44 -12.30 16.55
C PRO A 109 25.41 -12.11 17.73
N THR A 110 25.31 -13.07 18.63
CA THR A 110 26.09 -13.31 19.85
C THR A 110 27.61 -13.33 19.63
N ARG A 111 28.36 -12.60 20.45
CA ARG A 111 29.75 -12.94 20.80
C ARG A 111 29.86 -13.10 22.32
N THR A 112 30.41 -14.24 22.72
CA THR A 112 30.67 -14.76 24.05
C THR A 112 31.93 -14.18 24.69
N ALA A 113 31.91 -13.98 26.02
CA ALA A 113 32.98 -14.14 27.02
C ALA A 113 32.47 -13.50 28.33
N GLY A 114 32.34 -14.19 29.48
CA GLY A 114 33.46 -14.59 30.37
C GLY A 114 34.02 -13.33 31.07
N ASP A 115 34.14 -13.15 32.37
CA ASP A 115 34.09 -14.00 33.57
C ASP A 115 33.98 -13.05 34.79
N ARG A 116 33.62 -13.59 35.94
CA ARG A 116 33.59 -13.00 37.30
C ARG A 116 35.00 -12.44 37.69
N ARG A 117 35.21 -11.43 38.55
CA ARG A 117 34.89 -11.27 40.01
C ARG A 117 35.64 -10.00 40.58
N PRO A 118 35.71 -9.69 41.91
CA PRO A 118 35.31 -8.39 42.47
C PRO A 118 36.39 -7.62 43.29
N TYR A 119 36.15 -6.37 43.70
CA TYR A 119 36.32 -5.78 45.06
C TYR A 119 36.34 -4.24 45.03
N GLY A 120 35.99 -3.60 46.15
CA GLY A 120 36.62 -2.33 46.54
C GLY A 120 35.71 -1.09 46.67
N ARG A 121 35.12 -0.95 47.86
CA ARG A 121 34.70 0.33 48.46
C ARG A 121 35.92 1.27 48.53
N HIS A 122 35.85 2.52 48.05
CA HIS A 122 36.41 3.71 48.73
C HIS A 122 35.83 5.03 48.18
N LEU A 123 35.85 5.99 49.10
CA LEU A 123 35.15 7.26 49.23
C LEU A 123 35.81 8.41 48.43
N ARG A 124 34.96 9.26 47.83
CA ARG A 124 35.05 10.72 47.50
C ARG A 124 36.39 11.38 47.13
N VAL A 125 36.32 12.28 46.11
CA VAL A 125 37.02 13.57 45.81
C VAL A 125 37.12 13.66 44.27
N ALA A 126 36.83 14.73 43.50
CA ALA A 126 36.75 16.17 43.72
C ALA A 126 35.71 16.85 42.78
N VAL A 127 35.05 17.90 43.27
CA VAL A 127 34.09 18.77 42.57
C VAL A 127 34.80 19.88 41.78
N THR A 128 35.69 19.54 40.84
CA THR A 128 36.27 20.55 39.92
C THR A 128 36.26 20.15 38.45
N ALA A 129 35.70 18.98 38.11
CA ALA A 129 35.49 18.57 36.70
C ALA A 129 34.05 18.82 36.18
N GLY A 130 33.10 19.14 37.06
CA GLY A 130 31.68 19.29 36.69
C GLY A 130 31.35 20.57 35.91
N ALA A 131 32.05 21.68 36.17
CA ALA A 131 31.76 22.97 35.54
C ALA A 131 32.29 23.09 34.11
N VAL A 132 33.42 22.46 33.79
CA VAL A 132 33.98 22.49 32.42
C VAL A 132 33.17 21.60 31.49
N VAL A 133 32.74 20.43 31.95
CA VAL A 133 31.91 19.52 31.14
C VAL A 133 30.55 20.12 30.84
N THR A 134 29.92 20.85 31.77
CA THR A 134 28.64 21.53 31.51
C THR A 134 28.79 22.72 30.56
N VAL A 135 29.82 23.55 30.71
CA VAL A 135 30.08 24.67 29.79
C VAL A 135 30.40 24.18 28.38
N VAL A 136 31.20 23.11 28.24
CA VAL A 136 31.48 22.49 26.94
C VAL A 136 30.22 21.88 26.34
N SER A 137 29.39 21.19 27.14
CA SER A 137 28.14 20.60 26.66
C SER A 137 27.13 21.65 26.18
N VAL A 138 26.99 22.77 26.91
CA VAL A 138 26.13 23.89 26.50
C VAL A 138 26.68 24.56 25.25
N SER A 139 28.00 24.73 25.14
CA SER A 139 28.63 25.31 23.95
C SER A 139 28.46 24.43 22.72
N VAL A 140 28.60 23.11 22.85
CA VAL A 140 28.36 22.14 21.78
C VAL A 140 26.88 22.12 21.38
N ALA A 141 25.96 22.17 22.34
CA ALA A 141 24.53 22.25 22.07
C ALA A 141 24.15 23.54 21.34
N LEU A 142 24.74 24.68 21.71
CA LEU A 142 24.53 25.96 21.03
C LEU A 142 25.08 25.93 19.60
N LEU A 143 26.30 25.39 19.41
CA LEU A 143 26.90 25.23 18.09
C LEU A 143 26.04 24.31 17.21
N LEU A 144 25.55 23.18 17.73
CA LEU A 144 24.64 22.30 17.00
C LEU A 144 23.32 22.98 16.64
N ALA A 145 22.74 23.75 17.56
CA ALA A 145 21.51 24.51 17.29
C ALA A 145 21.70 25.53 16.16
N VAL A 146 22.83 26.25 16.15
CA VAL A 146 23.19 27.20 15.08
C VAL A 146 23.46 26.48 13.76
N ARG A 147 24.17 25.35 13.76
CA ARG A 147 24.38 24.56 12.53
C ARG A 147 23.09 23.99 11.97
N LEU A 148 22.14 23.61 12.83
CA LEU A 148 20.84 23.11 12.41
C LEU A 148 19.95 24.20 11.80
N THR A 149 20.01 25.44 12.31
CA THR A 149 19.28 26.56 11.71
C THR A 149 19.89 26.97 10.36
N GLU A 150 21.21 26.96 10.23
CA GLU A 150 21.92 27.20 8.96
C GLU A 150 21.56 26.13 7.90
N ALA A 151 21.59 24.84 8.26
CA ALA A 151 21.24 23.75 7.35
C ALA A 151 19.77 23.82 6.89
N ARG A 152 18.85 24.18 7.79
CA ARG A 152 17.44 24.40 7.43
C ARG A 152 17.27 25.57 6.46
N ALA A 153 18.04 26.65 6.63
CA ALA A 153 18.00 27.79 5.73
C ALA A 153 18.56 27.47 4.34
N GLN A 154 19.58 26.61 4.24
CA GLN A 154 20.12 26.14 2.96
C GLN A 154 19.11 25.26 2.21
N LEU A 155 18.49 24.29 2.88
CA LEU A 155 17.45 23.43 2.28
C LEU A 155 16.22 24.22 1.80
N ALA A 156 15.87 25.32 2.47
CA ALA A 156 14.80 26.20 2.04
C ALA A 156 15.13 26.95 0.74
N ARG A 157 16.40 27.37 0.55
CA ARG A 157 16.86 28.01 -0.69
C ARG A 157 16.92 27.01 -1.85
N GLU A 158 17.46 25.81 -1.62
CA GLU A 158 17.50 24.75 -2.64
C GLU A 158 16.10 24.35 -3.11
N ARG A 159 15.11 24.30 -2.21
CA ARG A 159 13.70 24.11 -2.59
C ARG A 159 13.13 25.27 -3.38
N GLY A 160 13.55 26.50 -3.10
CA GLY A 160 13.14 27.68 -3.88
C GLY A 160 13.67 27.63 -5.31
N ASP A 161 14.94 27.23 -5.48
CA ASP A 161 15.61 27.18 -6.77
C ASP A 161 15.17 25.94 -7.61
N ALA A 162 14.77 24.84 -6.96
CA ALA A 162 14.26 23.64 -7.64
C ALA A 162 12.83 23.77 -8.20
N VAL A 163 12.12 24.87 -7.91
CA VAL A 163 10.73 25.12 -8.37
C VAL A 163 10.70 26.07 -9.58
N ALA A 164 11.76 26.11 -10.39
CA ALA A 164 11.66 26.57 -11.77
C ALA A 164 11.20 25.41 -12.67
N THR A 165 9.96 24.94 -12.48
CA THR A 165 9.36 23.94 -13.35
C THR A 165 8.97 24.61 -14.67
N THR A 166 9.72 24.34 -15.73
CA THR A 166 9.27 24.61 -17.10
C THR A 166 7.91 23.93 -17.30
N PRO A 167 6.83 24.65 -17.62
CA PRO A 167 5.54 24.01 -17.82
C PRO A 167 5.64 23.04 -18.99
N ALA A 168 5.37 21.76 -18.73
CA ALA A 168 5.21 20.78 -19.78
C ALA A 168 4.09 21.26 -20.71
N THR A 169 4.43 21.55 -21.97
CA THR A 169 3.45 21.92 -22.98
C THR A 169 2.66 20.65 -23.34
N VAL A 170 1.41 20.57 -22.89
CA VAL A 170 0.47 19.53 -23.31
C VAL A 170 0.01 19.89 -24.72
N THR A 171 0.49 19.16 -25.73
CA THR A 171 -0.02 19.26 -27.09
C THR A 171 -1.50 18.89 -27.12
N ALA A 172 -2.33 19.82 -27.58
CA ALA A 172 -3.80 19.71 -27.61
C ALA A 172 -4.36 18.73 -28.67
N ASP A 173 -3.51 17.92 -29.30
CA ASP A 173 -3.88 16.97 -30.37
C ASP A 173 -4.28 15.57 -29.88
N LEU A 174 -4.56 15.40 -28.59
CA LEU A 174 -5.04 14.13 -28.07
C LEU A 174 -6.52 13.93 -28.44
N VAL A 175 -6.77 13.27 -29.58
CA VAL A 175 -8.09 12.73 -29.91
C VAL A 175 -8.49 11.73 -28.82
N PRO A 176 -9.61 11.93 -28.09
CA PRO A 176 -10.04 10.98 -27.08
C PRO A 176 -10.36 9.65 -27.76
N VAL A 177 -9.66 8.59 -27.37
CA VAL A 177 -9.96 7.23 -27.84
C VAL A 177 -11.26 6.78 -27.17
N ILE A 178 -12.37 6.87 -27.90
CA ILE A 178 -13.66 6.34 -27.44
C ILE A 178 -13.82 4.94 -28.01
N TYR A 179 -13.96 3.95 -27.12
CA TYR A 179 -14.14 2.57 -27.50
C TYR A 179 -15.62 2.25 -27.77
N THR A 180 -15.85 1.47 -28.82
CA THR A 180 -17.17 0.92 -29.13
C THR A 180 -17.36 -0.41 -28.40
N CYS A 181 -18.48 -0.57 -27.70
CA CYS A 181 -18.81 -1.82 -27.00
C CYS A 181 -19.51 -2.78 -27.96
N ARG A 182 -18.92 -3.96 -28.21
CA ARG A 182 -19.59 -5.06 -28.92
C ARG A 182 -19.97 -6.13 -27.91
N LEU A 183 -21.23 -6.12 -27.49
CA LEU A 183 -21.71 -7.04 -26.46
C LEU A 183 -21.96 -8.42 -27.04
N GLU A 184 -21.21 -9.40 -26.55
CA GLU A 184 -21.33 -10.81 -26.93
C GLU A 184 -21.41 -11.70 -25.69
N ARG A 185 -22.12 -12.82 -25.80
CA ARG A 185 -22.24 -13.82 -24.73
C ARG A 185 -21.48 -15.08 -25.13
N LEU A 186 -20.42 -15.38 -24.38
CA LEU A 186 -19.55 -16.54 -24.58
C LEU A 186 -19.57 -17.39 -23.30
N ASP A 187 -19.93 -18.66 -23.42
CA ASP A 187 -20.06 -19.59 -22.28
C ASP A 187 -20.93 -19.03 -21.14
N GLY A 188 -22.06 -18.42 -21.50
CA GLY A 188 -22.99 -17.80 -20.54
C GLY A 188 -22.54 -16.45 -19.96
N ARG A 189 -21.33 -15.98 -20.28
CA ARG A 189 -20.74 -14.74 -19.76
C ARG A 189 -20.69 -13.63 -20.79
N TRP A 190 -20.93 -12.40 -20.35
CA TRP A 190 -20.87 -11.20 -21.18
C TRP A 190 -19.44 -10.71 -21.41
N TYR A 191 -19.15 -10.28 -22.64
CA TYR A 191 -17.93 -9.60 -23.07
C TYR A 191 -18.28 -8.41 -23.94
N ALA A 192 -17.43 -7.38 -23.96
CA ALA A 192 -17.60 -6.20 -24.82
C ALA A 192 -16.65 -6.20 -26.03
N GLY A 193 -15.91 -7.28 -26.24
CA GLY A 193 -14.99 -7.45 -27.37
C GLY A 193 -13.65 -6.73 -27.23
N LEU A 194 -13.39 -6.08 -26.09
CA LEU A 194 -12.17 -5.29 -25.85
C LEU A 194 -11.17 -6.06 -24.99
N SER A 195 -11.64 -6.84 -24.01
CA SER A 195 -10.77 -7.68 -23.19
C SER A 195 -11.48 -8.92 -22.64
N ARG A 196 -10.74 -10.03 -22.52
CA ARG A 196 -11.23 -11.30 -21.96
C ARG A 196 -10.86 -11.51 -20.50
N THR A 197 -10.20 -10.52 -19.88
CA THR A 197 -9.67 -10.62 -18.52
C THR A 197 -10.77 -10.83 -17.48
N ARG A 198 -10.48 -11.63 -16.45
CA ARG A 198 -11.48 -12.00 -15.41
C ARG A 198 -11.00 -11.77 -13.99
N ASP A 199 -9.73 -11.46 -13.83
CA ASP A 199 -9.02 -11.49 -12.55
C ASP A 199 -8.09 -10.27 -12.35
N LEU A 200 -7.86 -9.48 -13.39
CA LEU A 200 -7.07 -8.25 -13.27
C LEU A 200 -7.79 -7.24 -12.38
N LEU A 201 -7.06 -6.77 -11.37
CA LEU A 201 -7.51 -5.70 -10.50
C LEU A 201 -7.47 -4.37 -11.24
N LEU A 202 -8.65 -3.76 -11.46
CA LEU A 202 -8.78 -2.40 -11.99
C LEU A 202 -9.19 -1.41 -10.90
N SER A 203 -8.51 -0.28 -10.87
CA SER A 203 -8.66 0.79 -9.89
C SER A 203 -8.20 2.11 -10.51
N ASN A 204 -8.34 3.20 -9.76
CA ASN A 204 -7.91 4.53 -10.18
C ASN A 204 -6.49 4.50 -10.76
N THR A 205 -6.25 5.38 -11.75
CA THR A 205 -5.00 5.56 -12.52
C THR A 205 -4.71 4.52 -13.60
N GLN A 206 -5.46 3.43 -13.67
CA GLN A 206 -5.30 2.47 -14.76
C GLN A 206 -5.97 2.97 -16.04
N VAL A 207 -5.32 2.70 -17.16
CA VAL A 207 -5.81 2.99 -18.51
C VAL A 207 -5.65 1.75 -19.40
N GLY A 208 -6.53 1.55 -20.36
CA GLY A 208 -6.41 0.47 -21.35
C GLY A 208 -7.72 -0.23 -21.72
N LEU A 209 -7.60 -1.26 -22.55
CA LEU A 209 -8.73 -2.04 -23.08
C LEU A 209 -9.51 -2.77 -21.99
N GLU A 210 -8.86 -3.16 -20.90
CA GLU A 210 -9.50 -3.81 -19.75
C GLU A 210 -10.42 -2.83 -19.01
N VAL A 211 -10.01 -1.58 -18.91
CA VAL A 211 -10.85 -0.53 -18.33
C VAL A 211 -12.04 -0.25 -19.24
N ALA A 212 -11.81 -0.13 -20.55
CA ALA A 212 -12.87 0.07 -21.52
C ALA A 212 -13.88 -1.10 -21.53
N GLU A 213 -13.40 -2.35 -21.42
CA GLU A 213 -14.22 -3.54 -21.23
C GLU A 213 -15.08 -3.43 -19.97
N ALA A 214 -14.50 -3.05 -18.82
CA ALA A 214 -15.25 -2.87 -17.59
C ALA A 214 -16.29 -1.76 -17.71
N GLN A 215 -15.95 -0.62 -18.32
CA GLN A 215 -16.87 0.48 -18.59
C GLN A 215 -18.05 0.02 -19.47
N CYS A 216 -17.79 -0.76 -20.52
CA CYS A 216 -18.83 -1.34 -21.36
C CYS A 216 -19.79 -2.23 -20.57
N LEU A 217 -19.25 -3.14 -19.74
CA LEU A 217 -20.05 -4.06 -18.94
C LEU A 217 -20.83 -3.34 -17.83
N LEU A 218 -20.26 -2.29 -17.22
CA LEU A 218 -20.94 -1.44 -16.24
C LEU A 218 -22.14 -0.73 -16.88
N ARG A 219 -21.96 -0.14 -18.06
CA ARG A 219 -23.04 0.50 -18.81
C ARG A 219 -24.14 -0.50 -19.17
N ARG A 220 -23.78 -1.70 -19.60
CA ARG A 220 -24.73 -2.80 -19.89
C ARG A 220 -25.52 -3.21 -18.64
N ALA A 221 -24.87 -3.27 -17.49
CA ALA A 221 -25.50 -3.61 -16.21
C ALA A 221 -26.32 -2.45 -15.60
N GLY A 222 -26.63 -1.40 -16.37
CA GLY A 222 -27.44 -0.26 -15.92
C GLY A 222 -26.67 0.76 -15.08
N THR A 223 -25.35 0.66 -14.98
CA THR A 223 -24.54 1.54 -14.15
C THR A 223 -23.56 2.36 -14.99
N ALA A 224 -23.95 3.58 -15.37
CA ALA A 224 -23.16 4.43 -16.27
C ALA A 224 -21.77 4.81 -15.68
N PRO A 225 -20.65 4.45 -16.35
CA PRO A 225 -19.29 4.78 -15.91
C PRO A 225 -18.77 6.13 -16.40
N GLY A 226 -19.57 6.87 -17.17
CA GLY A 226 -19.11 7.99 -17.98
C GLY A 226 -18.83 7.54 -19.42
N ASP A 227 -17.87 8.20 -20.06
CA ASP A 227 -17.40 7.84 -21.39
C ASP A 227 -16.66 6.49 -21.37
N ILE A 228 -16.67 5.78 -22.50
CA ILE A 228 -15.91 4.53 -22.66
C ILE A 228 -14.54 4.90 -23.24
N ASP A 229 -13.76 5.63 -22.44
CA ASP A 229 -12.46 6.18 -22.81
C ASP A 229 -11.28 5.26 -22.43
N GLY A 230 -11.58 4.14 -21.74
CA GLY A 230 -10.58 3.25 -21.21
C GLY A 230 -9.75 3.85 -20.08
N ILE A 231 -10.22 4.93 -19.43
CA ILE A 231 -9.55 5.58 -18.30
C ILE A 231 -10.33 5.30 -17.01
N PHE A 232 -9.65 4.73 -16.01
CA PHE A 232 -10.29 4.42 -14.73
C PHE A 232 -10.33 5.68 -13.86
N GLY A 233 -11.29 6.55 -14.17
CA GLY A 233 -11.52 7.80 -13.48
C GLY A 233 -12.56 7.72 -12.35
N PRO A 234 -12.80 8.84 -11.66
CA PRO A 234 -13.78 8.93 -10.56
C PRO A 234 -15.21 8.50 -10.97
N LYS A 235 -15.62 8.76 -12.22
CA LYS A 235 -16.94 8.34 -12.74
C LYS A 235 -17.04 6.81 -12.82
N THR A 236 -16.02 6.16 -13.38
CA THR A 236 -15.94 4.70 -13.47
C THR A 236 -15.89 4.07 -12.09
N ARG A 237 -15.08 4.59 -11.17
CA ARG A 237 -15.03 4.12 -9.78
C ARG A 237 -16.42 4.15 -9.11
N ARG A 238 -17.12 5.29 -9.19
CA ARG A 238 -18.48 5.42 -8.62
C ARG A 238 -19.46 4.43 -9.24
N ALA A 239 -19.32 4.13 -10.54
CA ALA A 239 -20.11 3.11 -11.20
C ALA A 239 -19.81 1.71 -10.66
N VAL A 240 -18.53 1.37 -10.47
CA VAL A 240 -18.14 0.11 -9.82
C VAL A 240 -18.74 0.00 -8.42
N GLU A 241 -18.67 1.06 -7.62
CA GLU A 241 -19.25 1.07 -6.26
C GLU A 241 -20.77 0.81 -6.27
N ARG A 242 -21.51 1.43 -7.20
CA ARG A 242 -22.96 1.18 -7.37
C ARG A 242 -23.24 -0.25 -7.80
N MET A 243 -22.49 -0.77 -8.76
CA MET A 243 -22.61 -2.16 -9.24
C MET A 243 -22.33 -3.14 -8.10
N GLN A 244 -21.28 -2.92 -7.32
CA GLN A 244 -20.93 -3.73 -6.15
C GLN A 244 -22.06 -3.73 -5.13
N LYS A 245 -22.60 -2.55 -4.80
CA LYS A 245 -23.74 -2.41 -3.89
C LYS A 245 -24.98 -3.18 -4.37
N GLN A 246 -25.30 -3.09 -5.66
CA GLN A 246 -26.46 -3.77 -6.27
C GLN A 246 -26.34 -5.30 -6.29
N ASN A 247 -25.12 -5.83 -6.21
CA ASN A 247 -24.82 -7.26 -6.26
C ASN A 247 -24.36 -7.82 -4.91
N GLY A 248 -24.49 -7.04 -3.82
CA GLY A 248 -24.10 -7.48 -2.47
C GLY A 248 -22.60 -7.74 -2.31
N LEU A 249 -21.77 -7.10 -3.15
CA LEU A 249 -20.31 -7.19 -3.06
C LEU A 249 -19.76 -6.12 -2.10
N ILE A 250 -18.50 -6.30 -1.69
CA ILE A 250 -17.76 -5.28 -0.96
C ILE A 250 -17.64 -4.02 -1.84
N VAL A 251 -18.18 -2.91 -1.36
CA VAL A 251 -18.18 -1.62 -2.07
C VAL A 251 -16.82 -0.94 -1.89
N ASN A 252 -15.85 -1.30 -2.73
CA ASN A 252 -14.48 -0.77 -2.68
C ASN A 252 -14.10 0.04 -3.93
N GLY A 253 -14.96 0.05 -4.96
CA GLY A 253 -14.71 0.77 -6.22
C GLY A 253 -13.61 0.20 -7.09
N VAL A 254 -13.15 -1.01 -6.78
CA VAL A 254 -12.12 -1.76 -7.52
C VAL A 254 -12.78 -2.90 -8.29
N VAL A 255 -12.45 -3.08 -9.56
CA VAL A 255 -12.89 -4.27 -10.32
C VAL A 255 -11.93 -5.41 -10.01
N ASP A 256 -12.29 -6.20 -9.02
CA ASP A 256 -11.60 -7.41 -8.58
C ASP A 256 -12.26 -8.68 -9.16
N PRO A 257 -11.72 -9.90 -8.95
CA PRO A 257 -12.30 -11.10 -9.54
C PRO A 257 -13.79 -11.34 -9.21
N PRO A 258 -14.27 -11.09 -7.96
CA PRO A 258 -15.72 -11.10 -7.67
C PRO A 258 -16.51 -10.07 -8.49
N THR A 259 -16.00 -8.84 -8.62
CA THR A 259 -16.66 -7.79 -9.40
C THR A 259 -16.69 -8.14 -10.90
N TRP A 260 -15.60 -8.69 -11.45
CA TRP A 260 -15.57 -9.20 -12.83
C TRP A 260 -16.62 -10.28 -13.07
N ARG A 261 -16.74 -11.23 -12.15
CA ARG A 261 -17.77 -12.27 -12.24
C ARG A 261 -19.16 -11.65 -12.31
N ALA A 262 -19.47 -10.74 -11.40
CA ALA A 262 -20.75 -10.04 -11.38
C ALA A 262 -21.00 -9.25 -12.67
N LEU A 263 -20.01 -8.50 -13.19
CA LEU A 263 -20.13 -7.77 -14.45
C LEU A 263 -20.41 -8.66 -15.67
N ARG A 264 -19.87 -9.89 -15.65
CA ARG A 264 -20.01 -10.85 -16.75
C ARG A 264 -21.27 -11.71 -16.63
N GLU A 265 -21.84 -11.84 -15.44
CA GLU A 265 -23.02 -12.69 -15.19
C GLU A 265 -24.30 -11.89 -14.98
N ALA A 266 -24.22 -10.62 -14.60
CA ALA A 266 -25.39 -9.78 -14.36
C ALA A 266 -26.21 -9.59 -15.63
N ASP A 267 -27.51 -9.82 -15.55
CA ASP A 267 -28.46 -9.35 -16.56
C ASP A 267 -28.89 -7.91 -16.25
N PRO A 268 -29.31 -7.12 -17.26
CA PRO A 268 -29.80 -5.77 -17.03
C PRO A 268 -30.99 -5.81 -16.05
N LYS A 269 -30.96 -4.96 -15.02
CA LYS A 269 -32.08 -4.76 -14.10
C LYS A 269 -32.92 -3.58 -14.54
#